data_AF-A0A839JP15-F1
#
_entry.id   AF-A0A839JP15-F1
#
_cell.length_a   1.000
_cell.length_b   1.000
_cell.length_c   1.000
_cell.angle_alpha   90.00
_cell.angle_beta   90.00
_cell.angle_gamma   90.00
#
_symmetry.space_group_name_H-M   'P 1'
#
loop_
_entity.id
_entity.type
_entity.pdbx_description
1 polymer ?
#
loop_
_entity_poly.entity_id
_entity_poly.type
_entity_poly.pdbx_seq_one_letter_code
_entity_poly.pdbx_strand_id
1 'polypeptide(L)'
;MKNKKNQYPQMTYKQAVEYCKYWADQIRDDGLDLLTTNYSAVVRISDQLTYALCMQTWIDPQKYYTLYRVRKYAIDINNNYTDRSSWAKLLELIDDLPEEYGKNNQYPQMTYKQAV
;
A
#
# COMPACT_ATOMS: atom_id res chain seq x y z
N MET A 1 -18.33 -26.19 12.01
CA MET A 1 -17.52 -25.49 10.99
C MET A 1 -16.64 -24.48 11.71
N LYS A 2 -15.30 -24.62 11.65
CA LYS A 2 -14.41 -23.56 12.18
C LYS A 2 -14.58 -22.34 11.27
N ASN A 3 -15.14 -21.26 11.80
CA ASN A 3 -15.13 -19.95 11.15
C ASN A 3 -13.66 -19.64 10.78
N LYS A 4 -13.30 -19.75 9.49
CA LYS A 4 -12.04 -19.20 8.99
C LYS A 4 -12.15 -17.70 9.22
N LYS A 5 -11.57 -17.20 10.32
CA LYS A 5 -11.36 -15.77 10.52
C LYS A 5 -10.72 -15.26 9.23
N ASN A 6 -11.33 -14.25 8.61
CA ASN A 6 -10.73 -13.60 7.47
C ASN A 6 -9.34 -13.12 7.92
N GLN A 7 -8.27 -13.68 7.34
CA GLN A 7 -6.90 -13.35 7.73
C GLN A 7 -6.58 -11.88 7.45
N TYR A 8 -7.38 -11.21 6.60
CA TYR A 8 -7.24 -9.81 6.23
C TYR A 8 -8.59 -9.10 6.41
N PRO A 9 -8.92 -8.57 7.61
CA PRO A 9 -10.15 -7.84 7.84
C PRO A 9 -10.23 -6.60 6.92
N GLN A 10 -11.47 -6.20 6.59
CA GLN A 10 -11.68 -4.93 5.89
C GLN A 10 -11.40 -3.78 6.86
N MET A 11 -10.48 -2.91 6.47
CA MET A 11 -10.09 -1.72 7.20
C MET A 11 -10.92 -0.53 6.72
N THR A 12 -11.22 0.41 7.61
CA THR A 12 -11.62 1.76 7.20
C THR A 12 -10.44 2.49 6.54
N TYR A 13 -10.71 3.62 5.89
CA TYR A 13 -9.64 4.43 5.31
C TYR A 13 -8.56 4.81 6.32
N LYS A 14 -8.98 5.34 7.47
CA LYS A 14 -8.06 5.74 8.55
C LYS A 14 -7.20 4.57 9.02
N GLN A 15 -7.82 3.41 9.24
CA GLN A 15 -7.09 2.20 9.63
C GLN A 15 -6.09 1.75 8.55
N ALA A 16 -6.45 1.84 7.26
CA ALA A 16 -5.52 1.48 6.19
C ALA A 16 -4.32 2.45 6.11
N VAL A 17 -4.53 3.75 6.35
CA VAL A 17 -3.44 4.74 6.42
C VAL A 17 -2.53 4.46 7.61
N GLU A 18 -3.10 4.25 8.81
CA GLU A 18 -2.33 3.88 10.01
C GLU A 18 -1.54 2.59 9.79
N TYR A 19 -2.14 1.61 9.13
CA TYR A 19 -1.49 0.34 8.78
C TYR A 19 -0.32 0.54 7.81
N CYS A 20 -0.47 1.39 6.79
CA CYS A 20 0.61 1.71 5.87
C CYS A 20 1.76 2.43 6.59
N LYS A 21 1.46 3.40 7.46
CA LYS A 21 2.45 4.14 8.25
C LYS A 21 3.24 3.19 9.17
N TYR A 22 2.55 2.29 9.87
CA TYR A 22 3.20 1.25 10.68
C TYR A 22 4.19 0.42 9.86
N TRP A 23 3.81 -0.06 8.68
CA TRP A 23 4.71 -0.83 7.83
C TRP A 23 5.84 0.00 7.20
N ALA A 24 5.62 1.28 6.92
CA ALA A 24 6.69 2.17 6.49
C ALA A 24 7.77 2.30 7.57
N ASP A 25 7.39 2.36 8.84
CA ASP A 25 8.35 2.37 9.95
C ASP A 25 9.12 1.05 10.04
N GLN A 26 8.45 -0.10 9.85
CA GLN A 26 9.14 -1.40 9.79
C GLN A 26 10.13 -1.48 8.61
N ILE A 27 9.75 -0.96 7.44
CA ILE A 27 10.61 -0.92 6.24
C ILE A 27 11.85 -0.04 6.49
N ARG A 28 11.68 1.09 7.17
CA ARG A 28 12.78 1.99 7.53
C ARG A 28 13.72 1.36 8.56
N ASP A 29 13.17 0.62 9.52
CA ASP A 29 13.93 -0.10 10.54
C ASP A 29 14.77 -1.24 9.93
N ASP A 30 14.17 -2.04 9.04
CA ASP A 30 14.89 -3.09 8.29
C ASP A 30 15.98 -2.49 7.37
N GLY A 31 15.68 -1.35 6.74
CA GLY A 31 16.57 -0.65 5.82
C GLY A 31 16.54 -1.20 4.39
N LEU A 32 16.56 -0.30 3.40
CA LEU A 32 16.40 -0.69 1.99
C LEU A 32 17.54 -1.58 1.46
N ASP A 33 18.74 -1.47 2.02
CA ASP A 33 19.88 -2.28 1.58
C ASP A 33 19.70 -3.76 1.96
N LEU A 34 19.15 -4.02 3.16
CA LEU A 34 18.76 -5.37 3.57
C LEU A 34 17.61 -5.89 2.70
N LEU A 35 16.57 -5.07 2.53
CA LEU A 35 15.36 -5.47 1.83
C LEU A 35 15.62 -5.78 0.35
N THR A 36 16.52 -5.06 -0.32
CA THR A 36 16.82 -5.28 -1.74
C THR A 36 17.77 -6.46 -1.99
N THR A 37 18.35 -7.06 -0.94
CA THR A 37 19.33 -8.17 -1.05
C THR A 37 18.88 -9.46 -0.38
N ASN A 38 17.84 -9.40 0.47
CA ASN A 38 17.38 -10.55 1.24
C ASN A 38 15.88 -10.83 1.04
N TYR A 39 15.59 -11.80 0.17
CA TYR A 39 14.22 -12.26 -0.08
C TYR A 39 13.45 -12.64 1.19
N SER A 40 14.10 -13.28 2.16
CA SER A 40 13.42 -13.73 3.38
C SER A 40 12.91 -12.57 4.24
N ALA A 41 13.60 -11.42 4.22
CA ALA A 41 13.14 -10.20 4.90
C ALA A 41 11.91 -9.60 4.21
N VAL A 42 11.85 -9.70 2.88
CA VAL A 42 10.74 -9.15 2.06
C VAL A 42 9.47 -9.98 2.18
N VAL A 43 9.54 -11.31 2.28
CA VAL A 43 8.35 -12.17 2.36
C VAL A 43 7.39 -11.71 3.46
N ARG A 44 7.92 -11.31 4.63
CA ARG A 44 7.13 -10.73 5.73
C ARG A 44 6.35 -9.48 5.30
N ILE A 45 7.01 -8.56 4.59
CA ILE A 45 6.41 -7.31 4.14
C ILE A 45 5.37 -7.58 3.04
N SER A 46 5.66 -8.47 2.09
CA SER A 46 4.70 -8.86 1.05
C SER A 46 3.41 -9.44 1.65
N ASP A 47 3.55 -10.43 2.54
CA ASP A 47 2.40 -11.12 3.16
C ASP A 47 1.55 -10.17 3.99
N GLN A 48 2.17 -9.20 4.68
CA GLN A 48 1.45 -8.35 5.62
C GLN A 48 1.01 -7.03 5.00
N LEU A 49 1.84 -6.35 4.21
CA LEU A 49 1.46 -5.08 3.58
C LEU A 49 0.74 -5.30 2.25
N THR A 50 1.39 -5.96 1.29
CA THR A 50 0.88 -6.07 -0.09
C THR A 50 -0.43 -6.84 -0.13
N TYR A 51 -0.48 -8.03 0.46
CA TYR A 51 -1.70 -8.83 0.48
C TYR A 51 -2.82 -8.15 1.26
N ALA A 52 -2.55 -7.55 2.43
CA ALA A 52 -3.60 -6.87 3.21
C ALA A 52 -4.25 -5.72 2.43
N LEU A 53 -3.47 -4.93 1.67
CA LEU A 53 -3.98 -3.87 0.80
C LEU A 53 -4.73 -4.41 -0.42
N CYS A 54 -4.29 -5.51 -1.02
CA CYS A 54 -5.00 -6.19 -2.11
C CYS A 54 -6.37 -6.71 -1.66
N MET A 55 -6.51 -7.14 -0.41
CA MET A 55 -7.76 -7.65 0.12
C MET A 55 -8.79 -6.54 0.45
N GLN A 56 -8.42 -5.27 0.41
CA GLN A 56 -9.37 -4.17 0.63
C GLN A 56 -10.21 -3.92 -0.62
N THR A 57 -11.49 -4.34 -0.57
CA THR A 57 -12.38 -4.29 -1.74
C THR A 57 -12.82 -2.87 -2.13
N TRP A 58 -12.63 -1.91 -1.23
CA TRP A 58 -13.08 -0.53 -1.39
C TRP A 58 -12.01 0.42 -1.92
N ILE A 59 -10.73 0.00 -2.03
CA ILE A 59 -9.64 0.84 -2.57
C ILE A 59 -9.82 0.96 -4.09
N ASP A 60 -10.57 1.99 -4.45
CA ASP A 60 -10.86 2.40 -5.82
C ASP A 60 -9.80 3.41 -6.35
N PRO A 61 -9.31 3.25 -7.59
CA PRO A 61 -8.29 4.13 -8.17
C PRO A 61 -8.72 5.58 -8.37
N GLN A 62 -10.02 5.87 -8.54
CA GLN A 62 -10.51 7.24 -8.74
C GLN A 62 -10.76 7.91 -7.39
N LYS A 63 -11.46 7.21 -6.50
CA LYS A 63 -11.84 7.73 -5.19
C LYS A 63 -10.61 7.84 -4.29
N TYR A 64 -9.82 6.79 -4.12
CA TYR A 64 -8.70 6.72 -3.17
C TYR A 64 -7.35 6.68 -3.88
N TYR A 65 -7.15 7.59 -4.84
CA TYR A 65 -6.01 7.57 -5.76
C TYR A 65 -4.64 7.37 -5.09
N THR A 66 -4.30 8.14 -4.05
CA THR A 66 -3.00 8.02 -3.37
C THR A 66 -2.82 6.66 -2.71
N LEU A 67 -3.83 6.16 -1.99
CA LEU A 67 -3.79 4.84 -1.35
C LEU A 67 -3.78 3.70 -2.39
N TYR A 68 -4.47 3.88 -3.51
CA TYR A 68 -4.39 2.96 -4.65
C TYR A 68 -2.95 2.89 -5.20
N ARG A 69 -2.23 4.01 -5.28
CA ARG A 69 -0.82 4.02 -5.70
C ARG A 69 0.09 3.32 -4.69
N VAL A 70 -0.13 3.48 -3.39
CA VAL A 70 0.59 2.72 -2.35
C VAL A 70 0.41 1.22 -2.59
N ARG A 71 -0.82 0.75 -2.79
CA ARG A 71 -1.09 -0.67 -3.14
C ARG A 71 -0.36 -1.11 -4.41
N LYS A 72 -0.36 -0.27 -5.45
CA LYS A 72 0.33 -0.58 -6.71
C LYS A 72 1.83 -0.79 -6.51
N TYR A 73 2.51 0.13 -5.82
CA TYR A 73 3.94 0.00 -5.55
C TYR A 73 4.26 -1.18 -4.64
N ALA A 74 3.40 -1.51 -3.68
CA ALA A 74 3.55 -2.71 -2.86
C ALA A 74 3.47 -4.01 -3.72
N ILE A 75 2.64 -4.04 -4.76
CA ILE A 75 2.59 -5.14 -5.74
C ILE A 75 3.85 -5.16 -6.60
N ASP A 76 4.29 -3.99 -7.09
CA ASP A 76 5.48 -3.89 -7.94
C ASP A 76 6.74 -4.38 -7.19
N ILE A 77 6.89 -4.01 -5.92
CA ILE A 77 7.95 -4.51 -5.02
C ILE A 77 7.84 -6.02 -4.81
N ASN A 78 6.63 -6.56 -4.62
CA ASN A 78 6.46 -8.00 -4.50
C ASN A 78 6.93 -8.76 -5.75
N ASN A 79 6.79 -8.15 -6.93
CA ASN A 79 7.26 -8.72 -8.20
C ASN A 79 8.77 -8.52 -8.43
N ASN A 80 9.33 -7.40 -7.96
CA ASN A 80 10.75 -7.09 -8.07
C ASN A 80 11.26 -6.31 -6.85
N TYR A 81 11.57 -7.05 -5.79
CA TYR A 81 12.00 -6.44 -4.52
C TYR A 81 13.41 -5.86 -4.56
N THR A 82 14.20 -6.17 -5.59
CA THR A 82 15.56 -5.66 -5.75
C THR A 82 15.59 -4.21 -6.24
N ASP A 83 14.47 -3.69 -6.76
CA ASP A 83 14.37 -2.30 -7.18
C ASP A 83 14.19 -1.35 -6.00
N ARG A 84 15.33 -0.78 -5.56
CA ARG A 84 15.38 0.23 -4.50
C ARG A 84 14.50 1.46 -4.79
N SER A 85 14.33 1.83 -6.06
CA SER A 85 13.55 3.01 -6.43
C SER A 85 12.06 2.81 -6.13
N SER A 86 11.56 1.59 -6.34
CA SER A 86 10.18 1.23 -5.99
C SER A 86 9.94 1.30 -4.48
N TRP A 87 10.89 0.84 -3.66
CA TRP A 87 10.81 1.00 -2.20
C TRP A 87 10.80 2.46 -1.75
N ALA A 88 11.71 3.27 -2.29
CA ALA A 88 11.75 4.70 -1.98
C ALA A 88 10.42 5.39 -2.35
N LYS A 89 9.87 5.04 -3.51
CA LYS A 89 8.59 5.60 -3.95
C LYS A 89 7.41 5.13 -3.11
N LEU A 90 7.41 3.87 -2.64
CA LEU A 90 6.41 3.38 -1.70
C LEU A 90 6.41 4.22 -0.41
N LEU A 91 7.58 4.46 0.18
CA LEU A 91 7.72 5.25 1.40
C LEU A 91 7.24 6.70 1.21
N GLU A 92 7.66 7.36 0.12
CA GLU A 92 7.21 8.72 -0.23
C GLU A 92 5.67 8.79 -0.33
N LEU A 93 5.05 7.82 -1.02
CA LEU A 93 3.59 7.79 -1.16
C LEU A 93 2.86 7.55 0.17
N ILE A 94 3.46 6.80 1.10
CA ILE A 94 2.90 6.58 2.43
C ILE A 94 3.00 7.84 3.30
N ASP A 95 4.12 8.57 3.20
CA ASP A 95 4.30 9.85 3.92
C ASP A 95 3.30 10.91 3.45
N ASP A 96 2.96 10.90 2.16
CA ASP A 96 1.98 11.81 1.54
C ASP A 96 0.52 11.37 1.73
N LEU A 97 0.24 10.25 2.42
CA LEU A 97 -1.14 9.81 2.64
C LEU A 97 -1.90 10.79 3.55
N PRO A 98 -3.05 11.34 3.11
CA PRO A 98 -3.87 12.16 3.98
C PRO A 98 -4.48 11.32 5.11
N GLU A 99 -4.51 11.85 6.33
CA GLU A 99 -5.05 11.12 7.49
C GLU A 99 -6.56 10.87 7.39
N GLU A 100 -7.27 11.80 6.75
CA GLU A 100 -8.70 11.72 6.51
C GLU A 100 -8.99 11.88 5.02
N TYR A 101 -9.84 11.00 4.50
CA TYR A 101 -10.33 11.10 3.15
C TYR A 101 -11.30 12.28 3.02
N GLY A 102 -11.00 13.24 2.14
CA GLY A 102 -11.89 14.36 1.79
C GLY A 102 -11.51 15.73 2.38
N LYS A 103 -10.57 15.81 3.31
CA LYS A 103 -9.92 17.08 3.67
C LYS A 103 -8.74 17.30 2.72
N ASN A 104 -8.77 18.36 1.91
CA ASN A 104 -7.69 18.79 1.00
C ASN A 104 -7.37 17.88 -0.20
N ASN A 105 -8.32 17.06 -0.69
CA ASN A 105 -8.11 16.24 -1.89
C ASN A 105 -8.16 17.09 -3.18
N GLN A 106 -7.07 17.80 -3.46
CA GLN A 106 -6.83 18.57 -4.68
C GLN A 106 -6.24 17.68 -5.80
N TYR A 107 -6.38 16.36 -5.70
CA TYR A 107 -5.90 15.42 -6.72
C TYR A 107 -6.94 15.27 -7.84
N PRO A 108 -6.51 15.29 -9.11
CA PRO A 108 -7.42 15.30 -10.24
C PRO A 108 -8.30 14.04 -10.23
N GLN A 109 -9.61 14.26 -10.13
CA GLN A 109 -10.60 13.25 -10.49
C GLN A 109 -10.34 12.90 -11.96
N MET A 110 -9.76 11.72 -12.22
CA MET A 110 -9.59 11.26 -13.60
C MET A 110 -10.97 10.95 -14.17
N THR A 111 -11.60 11.95 -14.80
CA THR A 111 -12.77 11.75 -15.65
C THR A 111 -12.34 10.94 -16.86
N TYR A 112 -12.49 9.63 -16.80
CA TYR A 112 -12.46 8.79 -17.99
C TYR A 112 -13.69 9.15 -18.83
N LYS A 113 -13.50 9.99 -19.85
CA LYS A 113 -14.47 10.06 -20.94
C LYS A 113 -14.48 8.68 -21.57
N GLN A 114 -15.59 7.97 -21.45
CA GLN A 114 -15.85 6.80 -22.27
C GLN A 114 -15.67 7.23 -23.73
N ALA A 115 -14.70 6.63 -24.41
CA ALA A 115 -14.62 6.72 -25.86
C ALA A 115 -15.88 6.02 -26.39
N VAL A 116 -16.75 6.80 -27.04
CA VAL A 116 -17.91 6.34 -27.81
C VAL A 116 -17.47 5.63 -29.08
#